data_AF-A0AA39PXT0-F1
#
_entry.id   AF-A0AA39PXT0-F1
#
_cell.length_a   1.000
_cell.length_b   1.000
_cell.length_c   1.000
_cell.angle_alpha   90.00
_cell.angle_beta   90.00
_cell.angle_gamma   90.00
#
_symmetry.space_group_name_H-M   'P 1'
#
loop_
_entity.id
_entity.type
_entity.pdbx_description
1 polymer ?
#
loop_
_entity_poly.entity_id
_entity_poly.type
_entity_poly.pdbx_seq_one_letter_code
_entity_poly.pdbx_strand_id
1 'polypeptide(L)'
;MAYIPTKKSDLDARLAHLLPDYSHVPPDARIIELLQTNAPLTPIERITFEATVSDTPGRIAELDSLILSTTSLLRYLTKDHNQEIENQANAQKILSPSRRLPTELLTNIFVRCLSLHDQRGSPLDPRALHWTLSHVCRKWREAAIGTPELW
;
A
#
# COMPACT_ATOMS: atom_id res chain seq x y z
N MET A 1 6.48 14.00 12.16
CA MET A 1 7.45 12.94 12.57
C MET A 1 6.63 11.74 13.00
N ALA A 2 6.85 10.57 12.40
CA ALA A 2 6.14 9.35 12.79
C ALA A 2 6.60 8.93 14.20
N TYR A 3 5.66 8.56 15.07
CA TYR A 3 5.94 8.03 16.39
C TYR A 3 6.72 6.72 16.26
N ILE A 4 7.86 6.60 16.94
CA ILE A 4 8.66 5.37 17.00
C ILE A 4 8.31 4.69 18.32
N PRO A 5 7.57 3.57 18.29
CA PRO A 5 7.28 2.81 19.50
C PRO A 5 8.60 2.29 20.09
N THR A 6 8.80 2.50 21.38
CA THR A 6 10.03 2.12 22.11
C THR A 6 9.76 1.06 23.15
N LYS A 7 8.48 0.77 23.43
CA LYS A 7 8.07 -0.26 24.38
C LYS A 7 7.30 -1.37 23.67
N LYS A 8 7.48 -2.59 24.16
CA LYS A 8 6.74 -3.79 23.72
C LYS A 8 5.22 -3.60 23.79
N SER A 9 4.73 -2.80 24.75
CA SER A 9 3.33 -2.44 24.93
C SER A 9 2.74 -1.56 23.83
N ASP A 10 3.59 -0.87 23.08
CA ASP A 10 3.15 0.07 22.04
C ASP A 10 2.85 -0.65 20.72
N LEU A 11 3.21 -1.94 20.62
CA LEU A 11 3.00 -2.78 19.44
C LEU A 11 1.74 -3.63 19.60
N ASP A 12 1.14 -3.99 18.46
CA ASP A 12 0.04 -4.95 18.42
C ASP A 12 0.45 -6.25 19.14
N ALA A 13 -0.46 -6.84 19.93
CA ALA A 13 -0.20 -8.05 20.70
C ALA A 13 0.29 -9.22 19.82
N ARG A 14 -0.13 -9.26 18.55
CA ARG A 14 0.32 -10.23 17.55
C ARG A 14 1.76 -10.03 17.09
N LEU A 15 2.38 -8.90 17.38
CA LEU A 15 3.78 -8.60 17.05
C LEU A 15 4.63 -8.44 18.30
N ALA A 16 4.03 -8.05 19.42
CA ALA A 16 4.71 -7.88 20.69
C ALA A 16 5.46 -9.16 21.10
N HIS A 17 4.90 -10.36 20.88
CA HIS A 17 5.57 -11.62 21.24
C HIS A 17 6.83 -11.94 20.42
N LEU A 18 7.04 -11.26 19.29
CA LEU A 18 8.24 -11.42 18.45
C LEU A 18 9.41 -10.59 18.96
N LEU A 19 9.17 -9.64 19.88
CA LEU A 19 10.23 -8.82 20.43
C LEU A 19 10.99 -9.52 21.55
N PRO A 20 12.34 -9.42 21.55
CA PRO A 20 13.17 -9.87 22.64
C PRO A 20 12.90 -9.10 23.95
N ASP A 21 13.14 -9.72 25.09
CA ASP A 21 12.81 -9.17 26.42
C ASP A 21 13.91 -8.29 27.06
N TYR A 22 14.94 -7.90 26.31
CA TYR A 22 16.02 -7.09 26.85
C TYR A 22 15.75 -5.57 26.82
N SER A 23 16.20 -4.88 27.87
CA SER A 23 16.01 -3.42 28.05
C SER A 23 16.99 -2.60 27.21
N HIS A 24 16.50 -1.55 26.56
CA HIS A 24 17.30 -0.50 25.93
C HIS A 24 17.70 0.56 26.95
N VAL A 25 18.56 0.19 27.91
CA VAL A 25 19.06 1.16 28.89
C VAL A 25 20.09 2.06 28.18
N PRO A 26 19.94 3.39 28.23
CA PRO A 26 20.95 4.30 27.70
C PRO A 26 22.31 4.09 28.40
N PRO A 27 23.43 4.46 27.76
CA PRO A 27 24.75 4.27 28.35
C PRO A 27 24.84 4.92 29.74
N ASP A 28 25.31 4.16 30.72
CA ASP A 28 25.54 4.65 32.08
C ASP A 28 26.53 5.84 32.06
N ALA A 29 26.35 6.78 33.00
CA ALA A 29 27.25 7.93 33.17
C ALA A 29 28.72 7.50 33.29
N ARG A 30 28.96 6.33 33.90
CA ARG A 30 30.29 5.74 33.98
C ARG A 30 30.87 5.33 32.62
N ILE A 31 30.04 4.79 31.72
CA ILE A 31 30.46 4.45 30.35
C ILE A 31 30.84 5.73 29.59
N ILE A 32 30.04 6.79 29.73
CA ILE A 32 30.30 8.08 29.09
C ILE A 32 31.63 8.67 29.57
N GLU A 33 31.89 8.66 30.88
CA GLU A 33 33.14 9.13 31.47
C GLU A 33 34.36 8.35 30.95
N LEU A 34 34.29 7.01 30.92
CA LEU A 34 35.36 6.15 30.43
C LEU A 34 35.71 6.46 28.96
N LEU A 35 34.69 6.70 28.13
CA LEU A 35 34.87 7.07 26.72
C LEU A 35 35.51 8.46 26.53
N GLN A 36 35.23 9.40 27.43
CA GLN A 36 35.74 10.78 27.32
C GLN A 36 37.15 10.96 27.90
N THR A 37 37.46 10.23 28.98
CA THR A 37 38.68 10.47 29.77
C THR A 37 39.77 9.43 29.55
N ASN A 38 39.45 8.30 28.90
CA ASN A 38 40.31 7.12 28.83
C ASN A 38 40.81 6.65 30.23
N ALA A 39 40.02 6.89 31.27
CA ALA A 39 40.32 6.41 32.62
C ALA A 39 40.45 4.86 32.62
N PRO A 40 41.34 4.29 33.44
CA PRO A 40 41.54 2.85 33.47
C PRO A 40 40.28 2.13 33.96
N LEU A 41 40.01 0.97 33.34
CA LEU A 41 38.92 0.08 33.74
C LEU A 41 39.25 -0.63 35.05
N THR A 42 38.26 -0.72 35.93
CA THR A 42 38.28 -1.64 37.07
C THR A 42 38.15 -3.10 36.57
N PRO A 43 38.58 -4.09 37.37
CA PRO A 43 38.45 -5.50 36.99
C PRO A 43 37.00 -5.94 36.72
N ILE A 44 36.03 -5.40 37.46
CA ILE A 44 34.61 -5.72 37.31
C ILE A 44 34.04 -5.11 36.01
N GLU A 45 34.38 -3.86 35.70
CA GLU A 45 34.00 -3.22 34.44
C GLU A 45 34.55 -4.00 33.25
N ARG A 46 35.82 -4.42 33.31
CA ARG A 46 36.45 -5.24 32.27
C ARG A 46 35.67 -6.53 32.01
N ILE A 47 35.36 -7.30 33.05
CA ILE A 47 34.58 -8.55 32.92
C ILE A 47 33.20 -8.26 32.29
N THR A 48 32.55 -7.18 32.72
CA THR A 48 31.22 -6.80 32.21
C THR A 48 31.27 -6.42 30.73
N PHE A 49 32.28 -5.66 30.30
CA PHE A 49 32.47 -5.29 28.90
C PHE A 49 32.87 -6.49 28.04
N GLU A 50 33.75 -7.37 28.52
CA GLU A 50 34.13 -8.60 27.82
C GLU A 50 32.91 -9.52 27.61
N ALA A 51 32.07 -9.68 28.63
CA ALA A 51 30.82 -10.42 28.52
C ALA A 51 29.87 -9.76 27.50
N THR A 52 29.75 -8.44 27.52
CA THR A 52 28.93 -7.68 26.56
C THR A 52 29.43 -7.86 25.13
N VAL A 53 30.74 -7.77 24.90
CA VAL A 53 31.37 -7.98 23.59
C VAL A 53 31.12 -9.40 23.08
N SER A 54 31.08 -10.39 23.97
CA SER A 54 30.79 -11.77 23.62
C SER A 54 29.30 -12.03 23.31
N ASP A 55 28.37 -11.39 24.01
CA ASP A 55 26.92 -11.61 23.89
C ASP A 55 26.25 -10.77 22.78
N THR A 56 26.74 -9.53 22.59
CA THR A 56 26.15 -8.56 21.65
C THR A 56 26.00 -9.07 20.21
N PRO A 57 26.98 -9.79 19.61
CA PRO A 57 26.84 -10.32 18.26
C PRO A 57 25.63 -11.24 18.07
N GLY A 58 25.31 -12.07 19.08
CA GLY A 58 24.14 -12.96 19.04
C GLY A 58 22.83 -12.18 19.04
N ARG A 59 22.75 -11.13 19.88
CA ARG A 59 21.59 -10.23 19.96
C ARG A 59 21.40 -9.42 18.68
N ILE A 60 22.48 -8.94 18.06
CA ILE A 60 22.43 -8.27 16.76
C ILE A 60 21.88 -9.22 15.69
N ALA A 61 22.39 -10.45 15.61
CA ALA A 61 21.94 -11.43 14.63
C ALA A 61 20.45 -11.80 14.79
N GLU A 62 19.98 -11.90 16.04
CA GLU A 62 18.56 -12.10 16.34
C GLU A 62 17.70 -10.93 15.85
N LEU A 63 18.11 -9.69 16.12
CA LEU A 63 17.42 -8.49 15.65
C LEU A 63 17.39 -8.41 14.12
N ASP A 64 18.51 -8.71 13.45
CA ASP A 64 18.57 -8.73 11.98
C ASP A 64 17.61 -9.77 11.39
N SER A 65 17.52 -10.95 12.00
CA SER A 65 16.56 -11.99 11.60
C SER A 65 15.10 -11.52 11.78
N LEU A 66 14.79 -10.83 12.88
CA LEU A 66 13.47 -10.26 13.14
C LEU A 66 13.13 -9.13 12.16
N ILE A 67 14.11 -8.29 11.81
CA ILE A 67 13.94 -7.23 10.80
C ILE A 67 13.62 -7.86 9.43
N LEU A 68 14.38 -8.89 9.03
CA LEU A 68 14.18 -9.57 7.75
C LEU A 68 12.81 -10.24 7.66
N SER A 69 12.41 -10.97 8.70
CA SER A 69 11.12 -11.66 8.75
C SER A 69 9.95 -10.67 8.77
N THR A 70 10.01 -9.62 9.60
CA THR A 70 8.96 -8.60 9.69
C THR A 70 8.83 -7.81 8.38
N THR A 71 9.95 -7.49 7.74
CA THR A 71 9.94 -6.81 6.43
C THR A 71 9.31 -7.69 5.34
N SER A 72 9.55 -8.99 5.39
CA SER A 72 8.94 -9.96 4.47
C SER A 72 7.43 -10.07 4.69
N LEU A 73 6.98 -10.12 5.95
CA LEU A 73 5.57 -10.09 6.31
C LEU A 73 4.89 -8.79 5.84
N LEU A 74 5.51 -7.64 6.09
CA LEU A 74 4.99 -6.34 5.63
C LEU A 74 4.81 -6.31 4.11
N ARG A 75 5.79 -6.85 3.37
CA ARG A 75 5.71 -6.94 1.91
C ARG A 75 4.54 -7.82 1.45
N TYR A 76 4.34 -8.95 2.10
CA TYR A 76 3.21 -9.84 1.82
C TYR A 76 1.87 -9.13 2.08
N LEU A 77 1.68 -8.56 3.27
CA LEU A 77 0.43 -7.88 3.64
C LEU A 77 0.12 -6.69 2.73
N THR A 78 1.16 -5.93 2.34
CA THR A 78 1.00 -4.81 1.40
C THR A 78 0.55 -5.30 0.02
N LYS A 79 1.13 -6.40 -0.46
CA LYS A 79 0.73 -7.02 -1.73
C LYS A 79 -0.73 -7.50 -1.67
N ASP A 80 -1.09 -8.19 -0.60
CA ASP A 80 -2.44 -8.73 -0.41
C ASP A 80 -3.49 -7.62 -0.33
N HIS A 81 -3.22 -6.58 0.47
CA HIS A 81 -4.06 -5.39 0.56
C HIS A 81 -4.29 -4.72 -0.81
N ASN A 82 -3.23 -4.55 -1.61
CA ASN A 82 -3.36 -3.96 -2.94
C ASN A 82 -4.19 -4.86 -3.87
N GLN A 83 -4.02 -6.19 -3.77
CA GLN A 83 -4.81 -7.13 -4.54
C GLN A 83 -6.31 -7.05 -4.19
N GLU A 84 -6.64 -6.89 -2.91
CA GLU A 84 -8.03 -6.75 -2.47
C GLU A 84 -8.66 -5.45 -2.97
N ILE A 85 -7.92 -4.34 -2.99
CA ILE A 85 -8.38 -3.09 -3.61
C ILE A 85 -8.69 -3.29 -5.10
N GLU A 86 -7.80 -3.98 -5.82
CA GLU A 86 -8.02 -4.28 -7.24
C GLU A 86 -9.24 -5.19 -7.45
N ASN A 87 -9.38 -6.23 -6.62
CA ASN A 87 -10.52 -7.15 -6.65
C ASN A 87 -11.83 -6.40 -6.41
N GLN A 88 -11.86 -5.50 -5.43
CA GLN A 88 -13.02 -4.66 -5.14
C GLN A 88 -13.37 -3.75 -6.33
N ALA A 89 -12.37 -3.07 -6.92
CA ALA A 89 -12.59 -2.21 -8.08
C ALA A 89 -13.10 -3.01 -9.30
N ASN A 90 -12.57 -4.21 -9.52
CA ASN A 90 -13.03 -5.11 -10.59
C ASN A 90 -14.46 -5.57 -10.35
N ALA A 91 -14.81 -5.96 -9.13
CA ALA A 91 -16.18 -6.34 -8.77
C ALA A 91 -17.17 -5.18 -8.98
N GLN A 92 -16.83 -3.96 -8.54
CA GLN A 92 -17.65 -2.77 -8.79
C GLN A 92 -17.86 -2.51 -10.27
N LYS A 93 -16.79 -2.60 -11.08
CA LYS A 93 -16.90 -2.50 -12.53
C LYS A 93 -17.83 -3.58 -13.06
N ILE A 94 -17.70 -4.84 -12.64
CA ILE A 94 -18.51 -5.98 -13.11
C ILE A 94 -19.99 -5.80 -12.79
N LEU A 95 -20.29 -5.28 -11.60
CA LEU A 95 -21.64 -5.01 -11.15
C LEU A 95 -22.21 -3.69 -11.69
N SER A 96 -21.49 -2.98 -12.57
CA SER A 96 -21.95 -1.69 -13.09
C SER A 96 -23.28 -1.83 -13.86
N PRO A 97 -24.27 -0.94 -13.62
CA PRO A 97 -25.56 -0.98 -14.30
C PRO A 97 -25.44 -0.96 -15.83
N SER A 98 -24.41 -0.28 -16.35
CA SER A 98 -24.11 -0.19 -17.78
C SER A 98 -23.92 -1.55 -18.48
N ARG A 99 -23.58 -2.61 -17.76
CA ARG A 99 -23.49 -3.97 -18.32
C ARG A 99 -24.84 -4.68 -18.41
N ARG A 100 -25.80 -4.31 -17.56
CA ARG A 100 -27.13 -4.94 -17.44
C ARG A 100 -28.17 -4.29 -18.34
N LEU A 101 -27.94 -3.06 -18.81
CA LEU A 101 -28.86 -2.38 -19.72
C LEU A 101 -29.03 -3.17 -21.02
N PRO A 102 -30.26 -3.48 -21.45
CA PRO A 102 -30.56 -3.96 -22.80
C PRO A 102 -30.07 -2.97 -23.86
N THR A 103 -29.80 -3.48 -25.05
CA THR A 103 -29.28 -2.66 -26.15
C THR A 103 -30.26 -1.56 -26.54
N GLU A 104 -31.57 -1.83 -26.48
CA GLU A 104 -32.65 -0.90 -26.80
C GLU A 104 -32.69 0.28 -25.83
N LEU A 105 -32.48 0.03 -24.53
CA LEU A 105 -32.41 1.12 -23.55
C LEU A 105 -31.13 1.93 -23.74
N LEU A 106 -30.04 1.27 -24.13
CA LEU A 106 -28.76 1.92 -24.37
C LEU A 106 -28.82 2.87 -25.58
N THR A 107 -29.40 2.43 -26.70
CA THR A 107 -29.60 3.28 -27.89
C THR A 107 -30.54 4.46 -27.61
N ASN A 108 -31.62 4.23 -26.86
CA ASN A 108 -32.50 5.31 -26.40
C ASN A 108 -31.76 6.36 -25.56
N ILE A 109 -30.88 5.93 -24.65
CA ILE A 109 -30.03 6.83 -23.87
C ILE A 109 -29.11 7.62 -24.80
N PHE A 110 -28.47 6.97 -25.79
CA PHE A 110 -27.56 7.62 -26.72
C PHE A 110 -28.24 8.73 -27.53
N VAL A 111 -29.40 8.46 -28.13
CA VAL A 111 -30.18 9.44 -28.90
C VAL A 111 -30.62 10.61 -28.01
N ARG A 112 -30.99 10.32 -26.76
CA ARG A 112 -31.33 11.37 -25.80
C ARG A 112 -30.12 12.22 -25.42
N CYS A 113 -28.95 11.62 -25.23
CA CYS A 113 -27.70 12.34 -24.99
C CYS A 113 -27.32 13.24 -26.18
N LEU A 114 -27.52 12.76 -27.41
CA LEU A 114 -27.30 13.53 -28.62
C LEU A 114 -28.21 14.76 -28.67
N SER A 115 -29.49 14.59 -28.33
CA SER A 115 -30.46 15.70 -28.30
C SER A 115 -30.16 16.74 -27.21
N LEU A 116 -29.48 16.34 -26.14
CA LEU A 116 -29.11 17.22 -25.02
C LEU A 116 -27.77 17.93 -25.23
N HIS A 117 -26.91 17.40 -26.10
CA HIS A 117 -25.61 18.00 -26.41
C HIS A 117 -25.70 18.65 -27.78
N ASP A 118 -25.61 19.98 -27.83
CA ASP A 118 -25.54 20.73 -29.09
C ASP A 118 -24.23 20.38 -29.83
N GLN A 119 -24.26 19.32 -30.65
CA GLN A 119 -23.13 18.86 -31.45
C GLN A 119 -22.89 19.85 -32.60
N ARG A 120 -22.40 21.06 -32.29
CA ARG A 120 -21.93 22.01 -33.31
C ARG A 120 -20.58 21.60 -33.93
N GLY A 121 -20.06 20.44 -33.56
CA GLY A 121 -18.79 19.89 -34.03
C GLY A 121 -18.95 19.06 -35.31
N SER A 122 -17.86 18.94 -36.07
CA SER A 122 -17.82 18.05 -37.23
C SER A 122 -18.07 16.58 -36.82
N PRO A 123 -18.79 15.77 -37.62
CA PRO A 123 -18.91 14.32 -37.41
C PRO A 123 -17.56 13.59 -37.33
N LEU A 124 -16.51 14.22 -37.86
CA LEU A 124 -15.13 13.75 -37.84
C LEU A 124 -14.34 14.20 -36.59
N ASP A 125 -14.89 15.01 -35.68
CA ASP A 125 -14.23 15.34 -34.41
C ASP A 125 -14.16 14.08 -33.55
N PRO A 126 -12.97 13.56 -33.19
CA PRO A 126 -12.83 12.38 -32.34
C PRO A 126 -13.46 12.53 -30.95
N ARG A 127 -13.75 13.78 -30.53
CA ARG A 127 -14.41 14.10 -29.26
C ARG A 127 -15.93 14.19 -29.38
N ALA A 128 -16.49 14.00 -30.57
CA ALA A 128 -17.93 13.96 -30.75
C ALA A 128 -18.54 12.78 -29.96
N LEU A 129 -19.82 12.93 -29.62
CA LEU A 129 -20.49 12.02 -28.70
C LEU A 129 -20.54 10.58 -29.23
N HIS A 130 -20.83 10.39 -30.52
CA HIS A 130 -20.91 9.06 -31.14
C HIS A 130 -19.59 8.28 -31.07
N TRP A 131 -18.46 8.95 -31.26
CA TRP A 131 -17.13 8.36 -31.06
C TRP A 131 -16.91 8.03 -29.57
N THR A 132 -17.18 8.99 -28.69
CA THR A 132 -17.01 8.81 -27.24
C THR A 132 -17.79 7.60 -26.71
N LEU A 133 -19.06 7.46 -27.11
CA LEU A 133 -19.91 6.33 -26.74
C LEU A 133 -19.37 4.99 -27.28
N SER A 134 -18.81 5.00 -28.49
CA SER A 134 -18.21 3.82 -29.15
C SER A 134 -16.90 3.35 -28.49
N HIS A 135 -16.28 4.17 -27.64
CA HIS A 135 -15.03 3.84 -26.95
C HIS A 135 -15.24 3.27 -25.53
N VAL A 136 -16.47 3.23 -25.00
CA VAL A 136 -16.72 2.76 -23.63
C VAL A 136 -16.52 1.25 -23.46
N CYS A 137 -17.20 0.44 -24.27
CA CYS A 137 -17.02 -1.02 -24.28
C CYS A 137 -17.54 -1.62 -25.60
N ARG A 138 -17.30 -2.92 -25.82
CA ARG A 138 -17.75 -3.62 -27.03
C ARG A 138 -19.26 -3.49 -27.26
N LYS A 139 -20.08 -3.70 -26.21
CA LYS A 139 -21.54 -3.60 -26.30
C LYS A 139 -22.01 -2.19 -26.68
N TRP A 140 -21.40 -1.16 -26.11
CA TRP A 140 -21.73 0.23 -26.43
C TRP A 140 -21.34 0.60 -27.85
N ARG A 141 -20.21 0.09 -28.33
CA ARG A 141 -19.79 0.24 -29.73
C ARG A 141 -20.76 -0.40 -30.70
N GLU A 142 -21.13 -1.66 -30.46
CA GLU A 142 -22.11 -2.38 -31.28
C GLU A 142 -23.44 -1.62 -31.32
N ALA A 143 -23.92 -1.14 -30.17
CA ALA A 143 -25.14 -0.34 -30.08
C ALA A 143 -25.03 1.00 -30.83
N ALA A 144 -23.91 1.73 -30.67
CA ALA A 144 -23.71 3.04 -31.29
C ALA A 144 -23.58 2.95 -32.82
N ILE A 145 -22.83 1.96 -33.33
CA ILE A 145 -22.74 1.71 -34.78
C ILE A 145 -24.10 1.27 -35.34
N GLY A 146 -24.86 0.46 -34.58
CA GLY A 146 -26.19 0.01 -34.95
C GLY A 146 -27.30 1.06 -34.81
N THR A 147 -26.99 2.30 -34.39
CA THR A 147 -27.97 3.39 -34.24
C THR A 147 -27.67 4.49 -35.26
N PRO A 148 -28.33 4.48 -36.44
CA PRO A 148 -28.09 5.45 -37.50
C PRO A 148 -28.29 6.91 -37.06
N GLU A 149 -29.18 7.17 -36.09
CA GLU A 149 -29.48 8.52 -35.59
C GLU A 149 -28.29 9.21 -34.88
N LEU A 150 -27.20 8.48 -34.61
CA LEU A 150 -25.99 9.02 -33.99
C LEU A 150 -24.95 9.58 -34.99
N TRP A 151 -25.12 9.35 -36.29
CA TRP A 151 -24.14 9.65 -37.34
C TRP A 151 -24.67 10.69 -38.33
#